data_AF-A0AA94WUI1-F1
#
_entry.id   AF-A0AA94WUI1-F1
#
_cell.length_a   1.000
_cell.length_b   1.000
_cell.length_c   1.000
_cell.angle_alpha   90.00
_cell.angle_beta   90.00
_cell.angle_gamma   90.00
#
_symmetry.space_group_name_H-M   'P 1'
#
loop_
_entity.id
_entity.type
_entity.pdbx_description
1 polymer ?
#
loop_
_entity_poly.entity_id
_entity_poly.type
_entity_poly.pdbx_seq_one_letter_code
_entity_poly.pdbx_strand_id
1 'polypeptide(L)'
;MNKQTYRRSIMQCKLDALHRRLSPQHEKYPQIESELGKRRSGDFGENSIDYYLSQSSGIQDCIIVKGARLLLNNHHFQMDILLLFPSFFILLETKHLTGTLLFDPDYQQLIQIKKEDLNHEISRQEPILQVKM
;
A
#
# COMPACT_ATOMS: atom_id res chain seq x y z
N MET A 1 4.72 12.70 18.67
CA MET A 1 5.25 11.83 17.60
C MET A 1 5.87 12.69 16.51
N ASN A 2 7.18 12.58 16.28
CA ASN A 2 7.80 13.18 15.10
C ASN A 2 7.17 12.55 13.86
N LYS A 3 6.60 13.37 12.96
CA LYS A 3 6.12 12.89 11.66
C LYS A 3 7.33 12.43 10.86
N GLN A 4 7.60 11.14 10.89
CA GLN A 4 8.58 10.52 10.01
C GLN A 4 8.09 10.77 8.59
N THR A 5 8.73 11.72 7.91
CA THR A 5 8.25 12.21 6.63
C THR A 5 8.49 11.11 5.60
N TYR A 6 7.41 10.49 5.12
CA TYR A 6 7.49 9.47 4.10
C TYR A 6 8.17 10.07 2.86
N ARG A 7 9.37 9.59 2.51
CA ARG A 7 10.08 10.09 1.33
C ARG A 7 9.50 9.41 0.09
N ARG A 8 8.95 10.20 -0.82
CA ARG A 8 8.51 9.73 -2.14
C ARG A 8 9.65 8.97 -2.82
N SER A 9 9.31 7.85 -3.45
CA SER A 9 10.28 7.10 -4.23
C SER A 9 10.85 7.96 -5.38
N ILE A 10 12.10 7.71 -5.77
CA ILE A 10 12.71 8.39 -6.94
C ILE A 10 11.83 8.22 -8.19
N MET A 11 11.22 7.04 -8.34
CA MET A 11 10.32 6.75 -9.46
C MET A 11 9.07 7.65 -9.46
N GLN A 12 8.48 7.88 -8.30
CA GLN A 12 7.34 8.78 -8.17
C GLN A 12 7.73 10.23 -8.45
N CYS A 13 8.91 10.68 -7.99
CA CYS A 13 9.44 11.99 -8.36
C CYS A 13 9.64 12.14 -9.88
N LYS A 14 10.11 11.08 -10.56
CA LYS A 14 10.23 11.06 -12.02
C LYS A 14 8.85 11.14 -12.71
N LEU A 15 7.87 10.38 -12.24
CA LEU A 15 6.50 10.41 -12.76
C LEU A 15 5.83 11.77 -12.53
N ASP A 16 5.94 12.35 -11.33
CA ASP A 16 5.46 13.71 -11.01
C ASP A 16 6.08 14.74 -11.97
N ALA A 17 7.39 14.67 -12.18
CA ALA A 17 8.09 15.58 -13.08
C ALA A 17 7.64 15.43 -14.54
N LEU A 18 7.42 14.19 -14.99
CA LEU A 18 6.99 13.88 -16.34
C LEU A 18 5.53 14.30 -16.57
N HIS A 19 4.64 13.98 -15.64
CA HIS A 19 3.23 14.38 -15.66
C HIS A 19 3.07 15.91 -15.75
N ARG A 20 3.90 16.67 -15.03
CA ARG A 20 3.89 18.14 -15.08
C ARG A 20 4.38 18.72 -16.42
N ARG A 21 5.21 17.99 -17.14
CA ARG A 21 5.87 18.49 -18.37
C ARG A 21 5.18 18.03 -19.66
N LEU A 22 4.47 16.92 -19.62
CA LEU A 22 3.77 16.41 -20.79
C LEU A 22 2.46 17.18 -21.02
N SER A 23 2.18 17.44 -22.30
CA SER A 23 0.86 17.91 -22.71
C SER A 23 -0.19 16.83 -22.40
N PRO A 24 -1.41 17.21 -21.94
CA PRO A 24 -2.52 16.28 -21.77
C PRO A 24 -2.93 15.53 -23.04
N GLN A 25 -2.59 16.05 -24.23
CA GLN A 25 -2.86 15.40 -25.52
C GLN A 25 -1.78 14.39 -25.92
N HIS A 26 -0.68 14.29 -25.16
CA HIS A 26 0.39 13.36 -25.46
C HIS A 26 -0.07 11.91 -25.23
N GLU A 27 0.24 11.01 -26.17
CA GLU A 27 -0.20 9.60 -26.16
C GLU A 27 0.07 8.87 -24.83
N LYS A 28 1.23 9.13 -24.20
CA LYS A 28 1.63 8.52 -22.92
C LYS A 28 1.05 9.19 -21.67
N TYR A 29 0.36 10.33 -21.78
CA TYR A 29 -0.17 11.05 -20.62
C TYR A 29 -1.09 10.18 -19.75
N PRO A 30 -2.08 9.45 -20.29
CA PRO A 30 -2.99 8.62 -19.48
C PRO A 30 -2.26 7.50 -18.73
N GLN A 31 -1.23 6.91 -19.35
CA GLN A 31 -0.40 5.88 -18.70
C GLN A 31 0.34 6.47 -17.50
N ILE A 32 0.94 7.65 -17.64
CA ILE A 32 1.72 8.29 -16.58
C ILE A 32 0.82 8.75 -15.44
N GLU A 33 -0.34 9.32 -15.77
CA GLU A 33 -1.36 9.69 -14.78
C GLU A 33 -1.83 8.47 -13.99
N SER A 34 -2.13 7.36 -14.67
CA SER A 34 -2.52 6.10 -14.02
C SER A 34 -1.43 5.57 -13.09
N GLU A 35 -0.18 5.49 -13.56
CA GLU A 35 0.95 4.99 -12.76
C GLU A 35 1.26 5.90 -11.56
N LEU A 36 1.15 7.21 -11.74
CA LEU A 36 1.33 8.18 -10.67
C LEU A 36 0.20 8.07 -9.63
N GLY A 37 -1.05 7.90 -10.09
CA GLY A 37 -2.21 7.67 -9.25
C GLY A 37 -2.08 6.40 -8.39
N LYS A 38 -1.63 5.29 -8.99
CA LYS A 38 -1.36 4.03 -8.26
C LYS A 38 -0.36 4.24 -7.12
N ARG A 39 0.75 4.94 -7.39
CA ARG A 39 1.78 5.20 -6.37
C ARG A 39 1.28 6.10 -5.25
N ARG A 40 0.57 7.18 -5.59
CA ARG A 40 -0.04 8.07 -4.60
C ARG A 40 -1.08 7.34 -3.73
N SER A 41 -1.86 6.44 -4.33
CA SER A 41 -2.81 5.58 -3.60
C SER A 41 -2.09 4.65 -2.61
N GLY A 42 -0.96 4.05 -3.03
CA GLY A 42 -0.12 3.24 -2.14
C GLY A 42 0.41 4.03 -0.95
N ASP A 43 1.06 5.18 -1.21
CA ASP A 43 1.57 6.07 -0.16
C ASP A 43 0.45 6.50 0.80
N PHE A 44 -0.74 6.83 0.27
CA PHE A 44 -1.88 7.21 1.10
C PHE A 44 -2.33 6.06 2.00
N GLY A 45 -2.38 4.84 1.47
CA GLY A 45 -2.65 3.62 2.22
C GLY A 45 -1.71 3.44 3.40
N GLU A 46 -0.41 3.43 3.12
CA GLU A 46 0.63 3.25 4.13
C GLU A 46 0.57 4.34 5.21
N ASN A 47 0.39 5.60 4.81
CA ASN A 47 0.31 6.72 5.76
C ASN A 47 -1.00 6.74 6.56
N SER A 48 -2.09 6.17 6.03
CA SER A 48 -3.38 6.13 6.74
C SER A 48 -3.32 5.27 8.01
N ILE A 49 -2.43 4.27 8.04
CA ILE A 49 -2.24 3.39 9.20
C ILE A 49 -1.73 4.17 10.42
N ASP A 50 -0.99 5.27 10.23
CA ASP A 50 -0.51 6.09 11.34
C ASP A 50 -1.62 6.62 12.22
N TYR A 51 -2.74 6.98 11.60
CA TYR A 51 -3.92 7.41 12.34
C TYR A 51 -4.40 6.29 13.27
N TYR A 52 -4.60 5.08 12.75
CA TYR A 52 -5.07 3.95 13.53
C TYR A 52 -4.09 3.49 14.61
N LEU A 53 -2.79 3.48 14.30
CA LEU A 53 -1.75 3.16 15.29
C LEU A 53 -1.73 4.19 16.43
N SER A 54 -1.94 5.49 16.13
CA SER A 54 -1.99 6.54 17.14
C SER A 54 -3.18 6.44 18.10
N GLN A 55 -4.28 5.82 17.67
CA GLN A 55 -5.48 5.62 18.48
C GLN A 55 -5.40 4.35 19.35
N SER A 56 -4.42 3.48 19.11
CA SER A 56 -4.35 2.17 19.74
C SER A 56 -3.60 2.24 21.08
N SER A 57 -4.30 2.01 22.18
CA SER A 57 -3.75 2.11 23.54
C SER A 57 -2.66 1.08 23.85
N GLY A 58 -2.67 -0.10 23.20
CA GLY A 58 -1.70 -1.17 23.43
C GLY A 58 -0.37 -1.02 22.68
N ILE A 59 -0.19 0.03 21.88
CA ILE A 59 1.01 0.23 21.02
C ILE A 59 2.10 1.03 21.74
N GLN A 60 1.84 1.50 22.97
CA GLN A 60 2.79 2.34 23.72
C GLN A 60 4.12 1.64 24.03
N ASP A 61 4.12 0.32 24.14
CA ASP A 61 5.29 -0.49 24.51
C ASP A 61 6.00 -1.14 23.32
N CYS A 62 5.68 -0.74 22.08
CA CYS A 62 6.26 -1.34 20.89
C CYS A 62 7.10 -0.36 20.06
N ILE A 63 8.11 -0.90 19.38
CA ILE A 63 8.91 -0.15 18.40
C ILE A 63 8.23 -0.29 17.03
N ILE A 64 7.89 0.83 16.43
CA ILE A 64 7.29 0.89 15.09
C ILE A 64 8.40 1.12 14.06
N VAL A 65 8.65 0.12 13.22
CA VAL A 65 9.60 0.22 12.10
C VAL A 65 8.81 0.23 10.79
N LYS A 66 8.95 1.28 9.99
CA LYS A 66 8.27 1.41 8.68
C LYS A 66 9.22 1.25 7.52
N GLY A 67 8.76 0.63 6.44
CA GLY A 67 9.51 0.45 5.20
C GLY A 67 10.82 -0.30 5.43
N ALA A 68 10.81 -1.28 6.35
CA ALA A 68 12.00 -2.04 6.72
C ALA A 68 12.48 -2.85 5.51
N ARG A 69 13.61 -2.46 4.91
CA ARG A 69 14.22 -3.15 3.78
C ARG A 69 15.36 -4.03 4.25
N LEU A 70 15.15 -5.34 4.21
CA LEU A 70 16.12 -6.33 4.68
C LEU A 70 16.74 -7.09 3.51
N LEU A 71 17.92 -7.66 3.72
CA LEU A 71 18.60 -8.54 2.77
C LEU A 71 18.46 -9.98 3.26
N LEU A 72 17.98 -10.87 2.40
CA LEU A 72 17.88 -12.30 2.65
C LEU A 72 18.23 -13.05 1.36
N ASN A 73 19.19 -13.98 1.43
CA ASN A 73 19.62 -14.80 0.28
C ASN A 73 19.90 -13.99 -0.99
N ASN A 74 20.65 -12.89 -0.88
CA ASN A 74 20.96 -11.95 -1.97
C ASN A 74 19.74 -11.20 -2.57
N HIS A 75 18.55 -11.34 -1.97
CA HIS A 75 17.36 -10.61 -2.36
C HIS A 75 16.96 -9.61 -1.27
N HIS A 76 16.60 -8.41 -1.71
CA HIS A 76 16.02 -7.43 -0.81
C HIS A 76 14.50 -7.55 -0.80
N PHE A 77 13.91 -7.63 0.38
CA PHE A 77 12.47 -7.49 0.59
C PHE A 77 12.18 -6.29 1.47
N GLN A 78 10.97 -5.75 1.36
CA GLN A 78 10.52 -4.63 2.15
C GLN A 78 9.25 -5.04 2.90
N MET A 79 9.15 -4.65 4.16
CA MET A 79 7.94 -4.78 4.97
C MET A 79 7.37 -3.38 5.19
N ASP A 80 6.07 -3.22 4.95
CA ASP A 80 5.39 -1.93 5.10
C ASP A 80 5.54 -1.41 6.54
N ILE A 81 5.08 -2.18 7.53
CA ILE A 81 5.21 -1.85 8.94
C ILE A 81 5.50 -3.10 9.77
N LEU A 82 6.52 -3.02 10.61
CA LEU A 82 6.89 -4.02 11.62
C LEU A 82 6.70 -3.39 13.01
N LEU A 83 5.78 -3.98 13.80
CA LEU A 83 5.58 -3.62 15.20
C LEU A 83 6.34 -4.63 16.07
N LEU A 84 7.35 -4.16 16.79
CA LEU A 84 8.20 -4.99 17.66
C LEU A 84 7.79 -4.81 19.11
N PHE A 85 7.19 -5.84 19.70
CA PHE A 85 6.92 -5.93 21.12
C PHE A 85 8.02 -6.72 21.82
N PRO A 86 8.13 -6.67 23.16
CA PRO A 86 9.15 -7.42 23.89
C PRO A 86 9.11 -8.94 23.68
N SER A 87 7.93 -9.51 23.42
CA SER A 87 7.72 -10.96 23.34
C SER A 87 7.26 -11.47 21.96
N PHE A 88 6.90 -10.58 21.04
CA PHE A 88 6.45 -10.93 19.70
C PHE A 88 6.61 -9.77 18.73
N PHE A 89 6.36 -10.02 17.45
CA PHE A 89 6.28 -8.98 16.45
C PHE A 89 5.03 -9.15 15.59
N ILE A 90 4.52 -8.05 15.06
CA ILE A 90 3.42 -8.03 14.10
C ILE A 90 3.92 -7.42 12.80
N LEU A 91 3.69 -8.12 11.69
CA LEU A 91 3.86 -7.61 10.34
C LEU A 91 2.52 -7.08 9.85
N LEU A 92 2.47 -5.80 9.50
CA LEU A 92 1.30 -5.19 8.88
C LEU A 92 1.63 -4.88 7.42
N GLU A 93 0.89 -5.51 6.52
CA GLU A 93 0.90 -5.22 5.08
C GLU A 93 -0.32 -4.35 4.76
N THR A 94 -0.12 -3.29 3.99
CA THR A 94 -1.18 -2.33 3.69
C THR A 94 -1.66 -2.49 2.25
N LYS A 95 -2.97 -2.60 2.07
CA LYS A 95 -3.60 -2.60 0.74
C LYS A 95 -4.65 -1.52 0.69
N HIS A 96 -4.35 -0.43 -0.03
CA HIS A 96 -5.32 0.62 -0.27
C HIS A 96 -6.13 0.32 -1.54
N LEU A 97 -7.33 -0.23 -1.33
CA LEU A 97 -8.27 -0.55 -2.40
C LEU A 97 -9.49 0.38 -2.29
N THR A 98 -9.89 0.97 -3.40
CA THR A 98 -11.08 1.82 -3.49
C THR A 98 -12.31 1.01 -3.91
N GLY A 99 -13.49 1.53 -3.59
CA GLY A 99 -14.76 0.90 -3.95
C GLY A 99 -15.25 -0.09 -2.90
N THR A 100 -16.10 -1.02 -3.33
CA THR A 100 -16.65 -2.07 -2.46
C THR A 100 -15.79 -3.31 -2.58
N LEU A 101 -15.43 -3.89 -1.43
CA LEU A 101 -14.69 -5.14 -1.34
C LEU A 101 -15.62 -6.24 -0.85
N LEU A 102 -15.72 -7.32 -1.62
CA LEU A 102 -16.50 -8.51 -1.28
C LEU A 102 -15.53 -9.68 -1.11
N PHE A 103 -15.54 -10.29 0.06
CA PHE A 103 -14.82 -11.52 0.31
C PHE A 103 -15.70 -12.68 -0.13
N ASP A 104 -15.16 -13.51 -1.02
CA ASP A 104 -15.84 -14.66 -1.57
C ASP A 104 -15.10 -15.92 -1.09
N PRO A 105 -15.53 -16.52 0.03
CA PRO A 105 -14.85 -17.64 0.66
C PRO A 105 -14.98 -18.94 -0.16
N ASP A 106 -16.02 -19.07 -0.98
CA ASP A 106 -16.26 -20.26 -1.79
C ASP A 106 -15.19 -20.38 -2.89
N TYR A 107 -14.77 -19.25 -3.45
CA TYR A 107 -13.75 -19.17 -4.49
C TYR A 107 -12.40 -18.63 -4.01
N GLN A 108 -12.26 -18.38 -2.69
CA GLN A 108 -10.98 -17.95 -2.11
C GLN A 108 -10.42 -16.68 -2.76
N GLN A 109 -11.31 -15.71 -3.00
CA GLN A 109 -11.00 -14.49 -3.74
C GLN A 109 -11.57 -13.24 -3.05
N LEU A 110 -10.95 -12.11 -3.37
CA LEU A 110 -11.41 -10.77 -3.02
C LEU A 110 -11.91 -10.09 -4.30
N ILE A 111 -13.21 -9.82 -4.36
CA ILE A 111 -13.83 -9.10 -5.48
C ILE A 111 -13.84 -7.61 -5.15
N GLN A 112 -13.30 -6.79 -6.05
CA GLN A 112 -13.31 -5.33 -5.94
C GLN A 112 -14.24 -4.73 -7.00
N ILE A 113 -15.26 -3.98 -6.54
CA ILE A 113 -16.20 -3.22 -7.38
C ILE A 113 -15.85 -1.74 -7.28
N LYS A 114 -15.43 -1.12 -8.39
CA LYS A 114 -15.05 0.31 -8.41
C LYS A 114 -16.27 1.21 -8.50
N LYS A 115 -16.24 2.37 -7.82
CA LYS A 115 -17.34 3.36 -7.85
C LYS A 115 -17.60 3.94 -9.24
N GLU A 116 -16.57 4.01 -10.07
CA GLU A 116 -16.62 4.63 -11.41
C GLU A 116 -17.14 3.66 -12.48
N ASP A 117 -17.11 2.35 -12.20
CA ASP A 117 -17.55 1.32 -13.14
C ASP A 117 -18.17 0.14 -12.37
N LEU A 118 -19.48 0.23 -12.13
CA LEU A 118 -20.25 -0.78 -11.40
C LEU A 118 -20.32 -2.13 -12.13
N ASN A 119 -20.02 -2.15 -13.43
CA ASN A 119 -20.07 -3.37 -14.24
C ASN A 119 -18.71 -4.08 -14.31
N HIS A 120 -17.66 -3.49 -13.72
CA HIS A 120 -16.31 -4.02 -13.79
C HIS A 120 -15.86 -4.56 -12.42
N GLU A 121 -15.95 -5.87 -12.28
CA GLU A 121 -15.46 -6.61 -11.14
C GLU A 121 -13.99 -6.99 -11.35
N ILE A 122 -13.14 -6.67 -10.37
CA ILE A 122 -11.75 -7.11 -10.36
C ILE A 122 -11.63 -8.22 -9.32
N SER A 123 -11.47 -9.46 -9.78
CA SER A 123 -11.10 -10.57 -8.90
C SER A 123 -9.61 -10.46 -8.53
N ARG A 124 -9.34 -10.58 -7.23
CA ARG A 124 -7.99 -10.61 -6.66
C ARG A 124 -7.85 -11.84 -5.78
N GLN A 125 -6.61 -12.28 -5.59
CA GLN A 125 -6.30 -13.33 -4.63
C GLN A 125 -6.71 -12.89 -3.22
N GLU A 126 -7.32 -13.81 -2.47
CA GLU A 126 -7.68 -13.54 -1.08
C GLU A 126 -6.43 -13.22 -0.23
N PRO A 127 -6.41 -12.07 0.47
CA PRO A 127 -5.24 -11.66 1.26
C PRO A 127 -4.85 -12.65 2.36
N ILE A 128 -5.81 -13.39 2.91
CA ILE A 128 -5.60 -14.33 4.02
C ILE A 128 -4.76 -15.54 3.56
N LEU A 129 -4.90 -15.96 2.30
CA LEU A 129 -4.18 -17.11 1.74
C LEU A 129 -2.70 -16.83 1.48
N GLN A 130 -2.27 -15.57 1.56
CA GLN A 130 -0.88 -15.17 1.39
C GLN A 130 -0.01 -15.48 2.61
N VAL A 131 -0.63 -15.88 3.74
CA VAL A 131 0.04 -16.25 5.00
C VAL A 131 0.13 -17.78 5.15
N LYS A 132 0.57 -18.49 4.11
CA LYS A 132 0.93 -19.91 4.26
C LYS A 132 2.32 -20.00 4.88
N MET A 133 2.41 -20.60 6.07
CA MET A 133 3.67 -21.04 6.69
C MET A 133 4.29 -22.20 5.91
#